data_AF-A0A975B546-F1
#
_entry.id   AF-A0A975B546-F1
#
_cell.length_a   1.000
_cell.length_b   1.000
_cell.length_c   1.000
_cell.angle_alpha   90.00
_cell.angle_beta   90.00
_cell.angle_gamma   90.00
#
_symmetry.space_group_name_H-M   'P 1'
#
loop_
_entity.id
_entity.type
_entity.pdbx_description
1 polymer ?
#
loop_
_entity_poly.entity_id
_entity_poly.type
_entity_poly.pdbx_seq_one_letter_code
_entity_poly.pdbx_strand_id
1 'polypeptide(L)'
;MFWLAILREPVQLSKLKDYILRPQARESLSSTIQSLQRRMTIESSAEGFSLQPVLMEYLVERLISEVFEEIRTEKLNLLHTHPLITARAKDYRAYA
;
A
#
# COMPACT_ATOMS: atom_id res chain seq x y z
N MET A 1 -3.50 4.47 0.76
CA MET A 1 -2.46 5.18 -0.04
C MET A 1 -1.13 4.47 0.02
N PHE A 2 -0.48 4.31 1.19
CA PHE A 2 0.82 3.64 1.28
C PHE A 2 0.87 2.23 0.69
N TRP A 3 -0.18 1.42 0.86
CA TRP A 3 -0.28 0.13 0.16
C TRP A 3 -0.13 0.22 -1.36
N LEU A 4 -0.75 1.21 -2.01
CA LEU A 4 -0.62 1.39 -3.46
C LEU A 4 0.80 1.83 -3.84
N ALA A 5 1.44 2.67 -3.01
CA ALA A 5 2.82 3.10 -3.23
C ALA A 5 3.85 1.98 -3.03
N ILE A 6 3.59 1.05 -2.09
CA ILE A 6 4.45 -0.12 -1.83
C ILE A 6 4.32 -1.15 -2.94
N LEU A 7 3.10 -1.40 -3.43
CA LEU A 7 2.86 -2.41 -4.45
C LEU A 7 3.38 -2.01 -5.83
N ARG A 8 3.43 -0.70 -6.14
CA ARG A 8 4.01 -0.10 -7.37
C ARG A 8 3.41 -0.56 -8.71
N GLU A 9 2.50 -1.52 -8.69
CA GLU A 9 1.79 -2.08 -9.82
C GLU A 9 0.27 -2.00 -9.56
N PRO A 10 -0.56 -1.95 -10.61
CA PRO A 10 -2.01 -2.01 -10.46
C PRO A 10 -2.44 -3.20 -9.60
N VAL A 11 -3.28 -2.95 -8.60
CA VAL A 11 -3.76 -3.98 -7.67
C VAL A 11 -5.27 -4.07 -7.67
N GLN A 12 -5.78 -5.28 -7.84
CA GLN A 12 -7.21 -5.58 -7.73
C GLN A 12 -7.72 -5.32 -6.32
N LEU A 13 -8.98 -4.89 -6.20
CA LEU A 13 -9.61 -4.64 -4.90
C LEU A 13 -9.56 -5.86 -3.98
N SER A 14 -9.79 -7.06 -4.55
CA SER A 14 -9.75 -8.33 -3.83
C SER A 14 -8.38 -8.55 -3.20
N LYS A 15 -7.31 -8.43 -4.00
CA LYS A 15 -5.93 -8.57 -3.53
C LYS A 15 -5.55 -7.49 -2.52
N LEU A 16 -6.06 -6.26 -2.66
CA LEU A 16 -5.84 -5.19 -1.69
C LEU A 16 -6.49 -5.50 -0.33
N LYS A 17 -7.64 -6.19 -0.30
CA LYS A 17 -8.28 -6.64 0.96
C LYS A 17 -7.43 -7.64 1.73
N ASP A 18 -6.66 -8.48 1.05
CA ASP A 18 -5.81 -9.50 1.68
C ASP A 18 -4.75 -8.86 2.59
N TYR A 19 -4.22 -7.70 2.19
CA TYR A 19 -3.21 -6.94 2.95
C TYR A 19 -3.77 -6.19 4.17
N ILE A 20 -5.08 -5.95 4.22
CA ILE A 20 -5.69 -5.21 5.32
C ILE A 20 -6.07 -6.20 6.41
N LEU A 21 -5.43 -6.15 7.58
CA LEU A 21 -5.70 -7.14 8.64
C LEU A 21 -6.98 -6.85 9.45
N ARG A 22 -7.38 -5.58 9.55
CA ARG A 22 -8.54 -5.17 10.37
C ARG A 22 -9.86 -5.39 9.60
N PRO A 23 -10.82 -6.18 10.13
CA PRO A 23 -12.09 -6.48 9.44
C PRO A 23 -12.87 -5.22 9.02
N GLN A 24 -12.99 -4.24 9.92
CA GLN A 24 -13.71 -2.99 9.66
C GLN A 24 -13.08 -2.20 8.50
N ALA A 25 -11.75 -2.21 8.41
CA ALA A 25 -11.03 -1.54 7.32
C ALA A 25 -11.16 -2.30 5.99
N ARG A 26 -11.31 -3.63 6.01
CA ARG A 26 -11.60 -4.43 4.80
C ARG A 26 -12.99 -4.12 4.25
N GLU A 27 -13.98 -3.99 5.12
CA GLU A 27 -15.35 -3.66 4.75
C GLU A 27 -15.46 -2.25 4.14
N SER A 28 -14.76 -1.28 4.74
CA SER A 28 -14.74 0.10 4.25
C SER A 28 -13.79 0.32 3.05
N LEU A 29 -13.03 -0.67 2.60
CA LEU A 29 -12.01 -0.47 1.56
C LEU A 29 -12.64 0.03 0.25
N SER A 30 -13.75 -0.56 -0.17
CA SER A 30 -14.43 -0.21 -1.42
C SER A 30 -14.87 1.25 -1.44
N SER A 31 -15.51 1.72 -0.37
CA SER A 31 -15.94 3.12 -0.23
C SER A 31 -14.76 4.07 -0.07
N THR A 32 -13.67 3.60 0.56
CA THR A 32 -12.42 4.37 0.67
C THR A 32 -11.79 4.58 -0.70
N ILE A 33 -11.65 3.54 -1.53
CA ILE A 33 -11.13 3.65 -2.89
C ILE A 33 -12.02 4.56 -3.74
N GLN A 34 -13.34 4.40 -3.68
CA GLN A 34 -14.25 5.27 -4.42
C GLN A 34 -14.12 6.74 -3.99
N SER A 35 -13.98 7.00 -2.69
CA SER A 35 -13.77 8.36 -2.17
C SER A 35 -12.44 8.93 -2.63
N LEU A 36 -11.41 8.10 -2.66
CA LEU A 36 -10.10 8.50 -3.14
C LEU A 36 -10.13 8.81 -4.64
N GLN A 37 -10.77 8.01 -5.49
CA GLN A 37 -10.92 8.30 -6.93
C GLN A 37 -11.62 9.62 -7.22
N ARG A 38 -12.53 10.06 -6.33
CA ARG A 38 -13.24 11.34 -6.48
C ARG A 38 -12.40 12.54 -6.04
N ARG A 39 -11.49 12.35 -5.09
CA ARG A 39 -10.74 13.44 -4.43
C ARG A 39 -9.27 13.51 -4.86
N MET A 40 -8.75 12.41 -5.39
CA MET A 40 -7.38 12.22 -5.82
C MET A 40 -7.39 11.49 -7.16
N THR A 41 -6.43 11.80 -8.01
CA THR A 41 -6.26 11.15 -9.32
C THR A 41 -5.63 9.76 -9.17
N ILE A 42 -6.30 8.86 -8.44
CA ILE A 42 -5.94 7.44 -8.43
C ILE A 42 -6.43 6.82 -9.73
N GLU A 43 -5.56 6.11 -10.41
CA GLU A 43 -5.86 5.48 -11.68
C GLU A 43 -6.60 4.16 -11.46
N SER A 44 -7.50 3.85 -12.39
CA SER A 44 -8.26 2.61 -12.41
C SER A 44 -8.19 2.03 -13.81
N SER A 45 -7.74 0.79 -13.91
CA SER A 45 -7.70 0.02 -15.15
C SER A 45 -8.34 -1.35 -14.94
N ALA A 46 -8.39 -2.16 -16.00
CA ALA A 46 -8.80 -3.56 -15.89
C ALA A 46 -7.87 -4.36 -14.94
N GLU A 47 -6.61 -3.94 -14.79
CA GLU A 47 -5.61 -4.61 -13.95
C GLU A 47 -5.71 -4.21 -12.47
N GLY A 48 -6.42 -3.12 -12.16
CA GLY A 48 -6.73 -2.71 -10.80
C GLY A 48 -6.51 -1.22 -10.57
N PHE A 49 -6.20 -0.87 -9.31
CA PHE A 49 -5.96 0.50 -8.87
C PHE A 49 -4.46 0.76 -8.77
N SER A 50 -4.02 1.92 -9.26
CA SER A 50 -2.63 2.38 -9.19
C SER A 50 -2.57 3.86 -8.86
N LEU A 51 -1.41 4.32 -8.42
CA LEU A 51 -1.13 5.74 -8.27
C LEU A 51 -0.51 6.27 -9.56
N GLN A 52 -0.83 7.52 -9.91
CA GLN A 52 -0.04 8.25 -10.89
C GLN A 52 1.44 8.29 -10.46
N PRO A 53 2.40 8.23 -11.40
CA PRO A 53 3.82 8.20 -11.09
C PRO A 53 4.27 9.29 -10.10
N VAL A 54 3.83 10.54 -10.30
CA VAL A 54 4.17 11.67 -9.43
C VAL A 54 3.66 11.50 -7.99
N LEU A 55 2.47 10.91 -7.83
CA LEU A 55 1.88 10.68 -6.51
C LEU A 55 2.52 9.47 -5.82
N MET A 56 2.93 8.47 -6.61
CA MET A 56 3.71 7.34 -6.12
C MET A 56 5.06 7.80 -5.57
N GLU A 57 5.80 8.62 -6.31
CA GLU A 57 7.09 9.18 -5.87
C GLU A 57 6.95 9.94 -4.55
N TYR A 58 6.01 10.89 -4.49
CA TYR A 58 5.73 11.64 -3.27
C TYR A 58 5.38 10.74 -2.08
N LEU A 59 4.54 9.73 -2.28
CA LEU A 59 4.14 8.83 -1.18
C LEU A 59 5.26 7.89 -0.74
N VAL A 60 6.17 7.51 -1.64
CA VAL A 60 7.36 6.73 -1.27
C VAL A 60 8.32 7.58 -0.44
N GLU A 61 8.59 8.83 -0.83
CA GLU A 61 9.42 9.74 -0.03
C GLU A 61 8.83 9.99 1.36
N ARG A 62 7.51 10.20 1.41
CA ARG A 62 6.79 10.36 2.66
C ARG A 62 6.82 9.09 3.51
N LEU A 63 6.65 7.92 2.92
CA LEU A 63 6.75 6.63 3.61
C LEU A 63 8.13 6.46 4.25
N ILE A 64 9.20 6.75 3.50
CA ILE A 64 10.58 6.69 4.00
C ILE A 64 10.78 7.64 5.19
N SER A 65 10.29 8.88 5.05
CA SER A 65 10.40 9.89 6.11
C SER A 65 9.65 9.47 7.38
N GLU A 66 8.42 8.97 7.26
CA GLU A 66 7.64 8.50 8.40
C GLU A 66 8.31 7.29 9.05
N VAL A 67 8.80 6.31 8.27
CA VAL A 67 9.52 5.13 8.77
C VAL A 67 10.79 5.51 9.52
N PHE A 68 11.56 6.49 9.02
CA PHE A 68 12.75 6.98 9.71
C PHE A 68 12.40 7.54 11.10
N GLU A 69 11.32 8.31 11.18
CA GLU A 69 10.83 8.84 12.46
C GLU A 69 10.30 7.74 13.40
N GLU A 70 9.65 6.70 12.87
CA GLU A 70 9.22 5.56 13.68
C GLU A 70 10.39 4.81 14.31
N ILE A 71 11.46 4.60 13.53
CA ILE A 71 12.70 3.98 14.02
C ILE A 71 13.34 4.87 15.09
N ARG A 72 13.48 6.17 14.83
CA ARG A 72 14.10 7.13 15.74
C ARG A 72 13.34 7.26 17.07
N THR A 73 12.02 7.13 17.04
CA THR A 73 11.15 7.29 18.21
C THR A 73 10.72 5.97 18.85
N GLU A 74 11.10 4.84 18.28
CA GLU A 74 10.70 3.48 18.67
C GLU A 74 9.17 3.27 18.65
N LYS A 75 8.42 4.09 17.89
CA LYS A 75 6.96 4.02 17.77
C LYS A 75 6.57 3.46 16.40
N LEU A 76 6.55 2.14 16.31
CA LEU A 76 6.33 1.40 15.06
C LEU A 76 4.82 1.29 14.72
N ASN A 77 4.24 2.25 14.00
CA ASN A 77 2.84 2.18 13.58
C ASN A 77 2.71 1.66 12.14
N LEU A 78 3.43 2.30 11.21
CA LEU A 78 3.50 1.93 9.81
C LEU A 78 4.30 0.65 9.65
N LEU A 79 5.46 0.52 10.30
CA LEU A 79 6.27 -0.70 10.22
C LEU A 79 5.54 -1.96 10.72
N HIS A 80 4.56 -1.82 11.62
CA HIS A 80 3.70 -2.94 12.06
C HIS A 80 2.60 -3.32 11.05
N THR A 81 2.29 -2.44 10.10
CA THR A 81 1.14 -2.60 9.19
C THR A 81 1.51 -2.63 7.72
N HIS A 82 2.67 -2.10 7.34
CA HIS A 82 3.13 -1.91 5.98
C HIS A 82 4.56 -2.45 5.85
N PRO A 83 4.75 -3.60 5.17
CA PRO A 83 6.09 -4.10 4.92
C PRO A 83 6.81 -3.20 3.91
N LEU A 84 8.09 -2.90 4.14
CA LEU A 84 8.90 -2.09 3.22
C LEU A 84 9.18 -2.83 1.90
N ILE A 85 9.23 -4.16 1.97
CA ILE A 85 9.41 -5.05 0.82
C ILE A 85 8.32 -6.10 0.88
N THR A 86 7.62 -6.30 -0.23
CA THR A 86 6.68 -7.41 -0.36
C THR A 86 7.45 -8.63 -0.88
N ALA A 87 7.34 -9.77 -0.19
CA ALA A 87 7.89 -11.01 -0.70
C ALA A 87 7.17 -11.37 -2.00
N ARG A 88 7.87 -11.29 -3.13
CA ARG A 88 7.38 -11.86 -4.38
C ARG A 88 7.35 -13.37 -4.16
N ALA A 89 6.17 -13.99 -4.21
CA ALA A 89 5.95 -15.40 -3.88
C ALA A 89 6.82 -16.41 -4.68
N LYS A 90 7.61 -15.95 -5.67
CA LYS A 90 8.56 -16.78 -6.42
C LYS A 90 9.94 -16.93 -5.75
N ASP A 91 10.35 -16.02 -4.87
CA ASP A 91 11.75 -15.98 -4.40
C ASP A 91 11.97 -16.70 -3.05
N TYR A 92 10.89 -17.19 -2.41
CA TYR A 92 11.00 -17.85 -1.09
C TYR A 92 11.38 -19.35 -1.17
N ARG A 93 11.50 -19.94 -2.37
CA ARG A 93 11.78 -21.39 -2.55
C ARG A 93 13.23 -21.74 -2.93
N ALA A 94 14.18 -20.82 -2.79
CA ALA A 94 15.58 -21.08 -3.18
C ALA A 94 16.53 -21.45 -2.02
N TYR A 95 16.04 -21.53 -0.77
CA TYR A 95 16.85 -21.95 0.37
C TYR A 95 16.07 -22.90 1.29
N ALA A 96 15.89 -24.13 0.82
CA ALA A 96 15.55 -25.29 1.65
C ALA A 96 16.53 -26.41 1.32
#